data_AF-A0A182JV60-F1
#
_entry.id   AF-A0A182JV60-F1
#
_cell.length_a   1.000
_cell.length_b   1.000
_cell.length_c   1.000
_cell.angle_alpha   90.00
_cell.angle_beta   90.00
_cell.angle_gamma   90.00
#
_symmetry.space_group_name_H-M   'P 1'
#
loop_
_entity.id
_entity.type
_entity.pdbx_description
1 polymer ?
#
loop_
_entity_poly.entity_id
_entity_poly.type
_entity_poly.pdbx_seq_one_letter_code
_entity_poly.pdbx_strand_id
1 'polypeptide(L)'
;FLGIWYVIQKTGTASTCVIYNITKNPDTPDEYFIEQISQKAPLSIAPIKHEYSYTGKLTVTDRDVPARMTVRFPLSVAGSAKFVVFMTDYETYAGVFSCQKIPFGHRQSATLLSRTRDLDKIYVDKIRTRLASYSVDPFDLSIVNQTGCPKEGEAGWNIHIDPDTFSTRNIANAFRKAGEAIGDGFEAAVNAGKKVHLF
;
A
#
# COMPACT_ATOMS: atom_id res chain seq x y z
N PHE A 1 -10.65 -10.73 6.75
CA PHE A 1 -9.83 -9.96 5.78
C PHE A 1 -8.40 -9.72 6.27
N LEU A 2 -8.11 -9.89 7.57
CA LEU A 2 -6.76 -9.75 8.12
C LEU A 2 -5.75 -10.73 7.49
N GLY A 3 -4.46 -10.44 7.69
CA GLY A 3 -3.33 -11.21 7.22
C GLY A 3 -2.81 -10.76 5.85
N ILE A 4 -2.03 -11.65 5.23
CA ILE A 4 -1.34 -11.39 3.97
C ILE A 4 -2.29 -11.61 2.78
N TRP A 5 -2.14 -10.74 1.80
CA TRP A 5 -2.77 -10.80 0.48
C TRP A 5 -1.73 -10.50 -0.59
N TYR A 6 -1.58 -11.41 -1.55
CA TYR A 6 -0.73 -11.21 -2.72
C TYR A 6 -1.49 -10.43 -3.78
N VAL A 7 -0.88 -9.40 -4.34
CA VAL A 7 -1.47 -8.65 -5.45
C VAL A 7 -1.24 -9.42 -6.75
N ILE A 8 -2.31 -9.82 -7.41
CA ILE A 8 -2.26 -10.56 -8.68
C ILE A 8 -2.35 -9.59 -9.86
N GLN A 9 -3.22 -8.58 -9.76
CA GLN A 9 -3.35 -7.54 -10.76
C GLN A 9 -3.65 -6.19 -10.13
N LYS A 10 -3.14 -5.11 -10.71
CA LYS A 10 -3.37 -3.75 -10.21
C LYS A 10 -3.26 -2.72 -11.32
N THR A 11 -4.12 -1.70 -11.27
CA THR A 11 -4.09 -0.60 -12.24
C THR A 11 -2.77 0.16 -12.18
N GLY A 12 -2.10 0.31 -13.32
CA GLY A 12 -0.96 1.23 -13.47
C GLY A 12 0.26 0.93 -12.59
N THR A 13 0.54 -0.36 -12.31
CA THR A 13 1.74 -0.78 -11.56
C THR A 13 2.77 -1.43 -12.49
N ALA A 14 4.05 -1.15 -12.22
CA ALA A 14 5.19 -1.87 -12.78
C ALA A 14 5.98 -2.64 -11.71
N SER A 15 5.53 -2.60 -10.45
CA SER A 15 6.17 -3.30 -9.34
C SER A 15 5.89 -4.80 -9.38
N THR A 16 6.83 -5.59 -8.89
CA THR A 16 6.73 -7.04 -8.71
C THR A 16 6.68 -7.40 -7.22
N CYS A 17 6.29 -8.64 -6.91
CA CYS A 17 6.24 -9.15 -5.55
C CYS A 17 5.39 -8.28 -4.61
N VAL A 18 4.30 -7.70 -5.11
CA VAL A 18 3.52 -6.76 -4.30
C VAL A 18 2.63 -7.56 -3.34
N ILE A 19 2.72 -7.27 -2.05
CA ILE A 19 1.89 -7.88 -0.99
C ILE A 19 1.25 -6.80 -0.13
N TYR A 20 0.04 -7.06 0.33
CA TYR A 20 -0.64 -6.29 1.38
C TYR A 20 -0.70 -7.14 2.64
N ASN A 21 -0.22 -6.60 3.75
CA ASN A 21 -0.42 -7.16 5.08
C ASN A 21 -1.42 -6.29 5.84
N ILE A 22 -2.50 -6.89 6.33
CA ILE A 22 -3.57 -6.17 7.03
C ILE A 22 -3.69 -6.69 8.45
N THR A 23 -3.47 -5.81 9.42
CA THR A 23 -3.53 -6.15 10.85
C THR A 23 -4.57 -5.29 11.56
N LYS A 24 -5.08 -5.79 12.68
CA LYS A 24 -6.05 -5.06 13.50
C LYS A 24 -5.31 -4.03 14.36
N ASN A 25 -5.90 -2.86 14.57
CA ASN A 25 -5.44 -1.95 15.61
C ASN A 25 -5.93 -2.49 16.98
N PRO A 26 -5.04 -2.85 17.93
CA PRO A 26 -5.44 -3.37 19.23
C PRO A 26 -6.21 -2.33 20.07
N ASP A 27 -5.91 -1.04 19.87
CA ASP A 27 -6.46 0.05 20.69
C ASP A 27 -7.81 0.55 20.16
N THR A 28 -8.05 0.45 18.84
CA THR A 28 -9.24 1.01 18.19
C THR A 28 -9.94 -0.06 17.34
N PRO A 29 -11.11 -0.59 17.76
CA PRO A 29 -11.80 -1.69 17.09
C PRO A 29 -12.16 -1.47 15.61
N ASP A 30 -12.35 -0.22 15.20
CA ASP A 30 -12.74 0.19 13.84
C ASP A 30 -11.53 0.62 12.98
N GLU A 31 -10.32 0.39 13.46
CA GLU A 31 -9.09 0.71 12.74
C GLU A 31 -8.25 -0.53 12.46
N TYR A 32 -7.59 -0.48 11.31
CA TYR A 32 -6.68 -1.51 10.83
C TYR A 32 -5.43 -0.85 10.28
N PHE A 33 -4.32 -1.56 10.30
CA PHE A 33 -3.12 -1.15 9.58
C PHE A 33 -3.05 -1.92 8.26
N ILE A 34 -2.57 -1.24 7.23
CA ILE A 34 -2.25 -1.84 5.94
C ILE A 34 -0.81 -1.52 5.61
N GLU A 35 -0.01 -2.54 5.37
CA GLU A 35 1.35 -2.42 4.88
C GLU A 35 1.40 -2.98 3.45
N GLN A 36 1.85 -2.17 2.50
CA GLN A 36 2.14 -2.62 1.14
C GLN A 36 3.65 -2.76 0.99
N ILE A 37 4.13 -3.97 0.71
CA ILE A 37 5.53 -4.24 0.38
C ILE A 37 5.61 -4.53 -1.12
N SER A 38 6.64 -4.02 -1.79
CA SER A 38 6.87 -4.28 -3.21
C SER A 38 8.33 -4.17 -3.61
N GLN A 39 8.70 -4.90 -4.67
CA GLN A 39 9.98 -4.71 -5.34
C GLN A 39 9.78 -3.85 -6.58
N LYS A 40 10.63 -2.84 -6.76
CA LYS A 40 10.65 -2.08 -8.01
C LYS A 40 11.38 -2.91 -9.07
N ALA A 41 10.90 -2.86 -10.31
CA ALA A 41 11.59 -3.46 -11.45
C ALA A 41 13.06 -2.99 -11.47
N PRO A 42 14.01 -3.87 -11.81
CA PRO A 42 15.43 -3.54 -11.78
C PRO A 42 15.70 -2.40 -12.78
N LEU A 43 15.99 -1.20 -12.27
CA LEU A 43 16.66 -0.18 -13.05
C LEU A 43 18.08 -0.69 -13.28
N SER A 44 18.39 -1.05 -14.53
CA SER A 44 19.55 -1.83 -15.00
C SER A 44 20.96 -1.23 -14.75
N ILE A 45 21.24 -0.60 -13.60
CA ILE A 45 22.54 0.06 -13.38
C ILE A 45 23.14 -0.13 -11.97
N ALA A 46 22.44 -0.77 -11.01
CA ALA A 46 23.06 -1.12 -9.72
C ALA A 46 22.35 -2.31 -9.02
N PRO A 47 23.07 -3.16 -8.25
CA PRO A 47 22.50 -4.30 -7.52
C PRO A 47 21.79 -3.87 -6.22
N ILE A 48 21.08 -2.74 -6.22
CA ILE A 48 20.38 -2.27 -5.05
C ILE A 48 18.93 -2.76 -5.13
N LYS A 49 18.60 -3.79 -4.34
CA LYS A 49 17.23 -4.24 -4.12
C LYS A 49 16.48 -3.13 -3.39
N HIS A 50 15.82 -2.24 -4.13
CA HIS A 50 14.97 -1.21 -3.57
C HIS A 50 13.60 -1.80 -3.20
N GLU A 51 13.52 -2.32 -1.99
CA GLU A 51 12.25 -2.64 -1.33
C GLU A 51 11.53 -1.33 -0.97
N TYR A 52 10.25 -1.23 -1.32
CA TYR A 52 9.40 -0.13 -0.89
C TYR A 52 8.28 -0.68 -0.02
N SER A 53 8.31 -0.32 1.27
CA SER A 53 7.19 -0.52 2.19
C SER A 53 6.41 0.79 2.37
N TYR A 54 5.09 0.72 2.25
CA TYR A 54 4.16 1.81 2.51
C TYR A 54 3.15 1.39 3.56
N THR A 55 3.20 2.03 4.72
CA THR A 55 2.24 1.79 5.80
C THR A 55 1.14 2.85 5.79
N GLY A 56 -0.10 2.40 5.85
CA GLY A 56 -1.28 3.25 5.99
C GLY A 56 -2.19 2.78 7.11
N LYS A 57 -3.07 3.68 7.55
CA LYS A 57 -4.16 3.36 8.48
C LYS A 57 -5.47 3.31 7.74
N LEU A 58 -6.19 2.19 7.87
CA LEU A 58 -7.55 2.00 7.40
C LEU A 58 -8.51 2.28 8.55
N THR A 59 -9.49 3.15 8.32
CA THR A 59 -10.56 3.44 9.30
C THR A 59 -11.91 3.11 8.68
N VAL A 60 -12.71 2.31 9.38
CA VAL A 60 -14.12 2.08 9.04
C VAL A 60 -14.90 3.33 9.41
N THR A 61 -15.41 4.04 8.39
CA THR A 61 -16.15 5.30 8.61
C THR A 61 -17.66 5.11 8.72
N ASP A 62 -18.17 3.97 8.27
CA ASP A 62 -19.58 3.61 8.27
C ASP A 62 -19.68 2.14 8.69
N ARG A 63 -20.33 1.90 9.83
CA ARG A 63 -20.44 0.55 10.41
C ARG A 63 -21.49 -0.30 9.70
N ASP A 64 -22.43 0.30 8.99
CA ASP A 64 -23.41 -0.42 8.19
C ASP A 64 -22.78 -0.93 6.89
N VAL A 65 -21.68 -0.30 6.44
CA VAL A 65 -20.92 -0.70 5.25
C VAL A 65 -19.42 -0.80 5.57
N PRO A 66 -18.98 -1.75 6.41
CA PRO A 66 -17.62 -1.83 6.92
C PRO A 66 -16.57 -2.10 5.83
N ALA A 67 -17.01 -2.58 4.67
CA ALA A 67 -16.17 -2.76 3.48
C ALA A 67 -15.68 -1.43 2.87
N ARG A 68 -16.29 -0.29 3.22
CA ARG A 68 -15.91 1.05 2.76
C ARG A 68 -15.08 1.75 3.82
N MET A 69 -13.76 1.65 3.68
CA MET A 69 -12.80 2.26 4.58
C MET A 69 -12.20 3.52 3.98
N THR A 70 -11.58 4.32 4.83
CA THR A 70 -10.71 5.43 4.42
C THR A 70 -9.27 5.07 4.78
N VAL A 71 -8.37 5.07 3.79
CA VAL A 71 -6.94 4.89 4.02
C VAL A 71 -6.25 6.26 4.13
N ARG A 72 -5.41 6.40 5.14
CA ARG A 72 -4.52 7.56 5.32
C ARG A 72 -3.07 7.09 5.40
N PHE A 73 -2.24 7.61 4.49
CA PHE A 73 -0.79 7.42 4.54
C PHE A 73 -0.18 8.65 5.24
N PRO A 74 0.43 8.51 6.42
CA PRO A 74 0.79 9.65 7.28
C PRO A 74 1.86 10.59 6.68
N LEU A 75 2.65 10.14 5.69
CA LEU A 75 3.67 10.95 5.01
C LEU A 75 3.19 11.56 3.67
N SER A 76 1.92 11.37 3.31
CA SER A 76 1.36 11.86 2.05
C SER A 76 0.75 13.25 2.24
N VAL A 77 1.35 14.27 1.62
CA VAL A 77 0.71 15.58 1.35
C VAL A 77 -0.55 15.47 0.49
N ALA A 78 -0.79 14.29 -0.12
CA ALA A 78 -1.86 14.04 -1.06
C ALA A 78 -3.20 13.59 -0.42
N GLY A 79 -3.31 13.65 0.92
CA GLY A 79 -4.58 13.43 1.64
C GLY A 79 -5.01 11.96 1.80
N SER A 80 -6.29 11.75 2.13
CA SER A 80 -6.88 10.42 2.33
C SER A 80 -7.47 9.84 1.05
N ALA A 81 -7.43 8.50 0.90
CA ALA A 81 -8.11 7.79 -0.18
C ALA A 81 -9.22 6.89 0.36
N LYS A 82 -10.23 6.61 -0.47
CA LYS A 82 -11.22 5.56 -0.17
C LYS A 82 -10.60 4.21 -0.50
N PHE A 83 -10.83 3.23 0.36
CA PHE A 83 -10.42 1.84 0.19
C PHE A 83 -11.67 0.97 0.34
N VAL A 84 -12.13 0.36 -0.74
CA VAL A 84 -13.39 -0.38 -0.78
C VAL A 84 -13.12 -1.82 -1.16
N VAL A 85 -13.43 -2.75 -0.27
CA VAL A 85 -13.44 -4.18 -0.58
C VAL A 85 -14.77 -4.50 -1.26
N PHE A 86 -14.82 -4.51 -2.60
CA PHE A 86 -16.08 -4.67 -3.33
C PHE A 86 -16.51 -6.13 -3.49
N MET A 87 -15.58 -7.07 -3.31
CA MET A 87 -15.87 -8.50 -3.22
C MET A 87 -14.72 -9.24 -2.55
N THR A 88 -15.02 -10.27 -1.77
CA THR A 88 -14.03 -11.20 -1.21
C THR A 88 -14.76 -12.42 -0.68
N ASP A 89 -14.09 -13.57 -0.66
CA ASP A 89 -14.51 -14.74 0.11
C ASP A 89 -13.64 -14.93 1.37
N TYR A 90 -12.78 -13.95 1.68
CA TYR A 90 -11.82 -13.90 2.79
C TYR A 90 -10.68 -14.92 2.76
N GLU A 91 -10.88 -16.07 2.11
CA GLU A 91 -9.98 -17.22 2.16
C GLU A 91 -9.26 -17.51 0.83
N THR A 92 -9.75 -16.98 -0.29
CA THR A 92 -9.14 -17.23 -1.61
C THR A 92 -8.79 -15.94 -2.32
N TYR A 93 -9.76 -15.05 -2.48
CA TYR A 93 -9.64 -13.87 -3.33
C TYR A 93 -10.27 -12.63 -2.72
N ALA A 94 -9.82 -11.47 -3.21
CA ALA A 94 -10.50 -10.22 -2.98
C ALA A 94 -10.32 -9.22 -4.13
N GLY A 95 -11.32 -8.36 -4.30
CA GLY A 95 -11.29 -7.20 -5.16
C GLY A 95 -11.35 -5.93 -4.32
N VAL A 96 -10.37 -5.07 -4.51
CA VAL A 96 -10.28 -3.76 -3.84
C VAL A 96 -10.31 -2.64 -4.87
N PHE A 97 -11.07 -1.60 -4.56
CA PHE A 97 -11.06 -0.34 -5.29
C PHE A 97 -10.52 0.77 -4.39
N SER A 98 -9.59 1.55 -4.92
CA SER A 98 -9.04 2.73 -4.26
C SER A 98 -9.32 3.98 -5.09
N CYS A 99 -9.77 5.05 -4.43
CA CYS A 99 -10.00 6.34 -5.07
C CYS A 99 -9.42 7.46 -4.22
N GLN A 100 -8.46 8.18 -4.79
CA GLN A 100 -7.83 9.33 -4.18
C GLN A 100 -8.22 10.60 -4.94
N LYS A 101 -8.67 11.62 -4.20
CA LYS A 101 -8.89 12.95 -4.77
C LYS A 101 -7.53 13.63 -4.94
N ILE A 102 -7.26 14.12 -6.14
CA ILE A 102 -6.06 14.90 -6.46
C ILE A 102 -6.47 16.27 -7.00
N PRO A 103 -5.59 17.29 -6.98
CA PRO A 103 -5.87 18.54 -7.68
C PRO A 103 -6.21 18.22 -9.14
N PHE A 104 -7.35 18.71 -9.61
CA PHE A 104 -7.87 18.53 -10.98
C PHE A 104 -8.35 17.12 -11.38
N GLY A 105 -8.63 16.22 -10.42
CA GLY A 105 -9.29 14.96 -10.76
C GLY A 105 -9.34 13.91 -9.66
N HIS A 106 -9.52 12.67 -10.09
CA HIS A 106 -9.53 11.49 -9.22
C HIS A 106 -8.54 10.46 -9.75
N ARG A 107 -7.68 9.95 -8.87
CA ARG A 107 -6.86 8.78 -9.16
C ARG A 107 -7.61 7.55 -8.68
N GLN A 108 -8.09 6.75 -9.63
CA GLN A 108 -8.76 5.49 -9.37
C GLN A 108 -7.79 4.33 -9.58
N SER A 109 -7.89 3.28 -8.78
CA SER A 109 -7.09 2.08 -8.94
C SER A 109 -7.88 0.88 -8.45
N ALA A 110 -7.89 -0.18 -9.24
CA ALA A 110 -8.40 -1.48 -8.83
C ALA A 110 -7.23 -2.42 -8.52
N THR A 111 -7.46 -3.34 -7.59
CA THR A 111 -6.46 -4.34 -7.17
C THR A 111 -7.16 -5.67 -6.95
N LEU A 112 -6.66 -6.72 -7.60
CA LEU A 112 -7.05 -8.11 -7.40
C LEU A 112 -6.04 -8.74 -6.44
N LEU A 113 -6.57 -9.35 -5.40
CA LEU A 113 -5.81 -9.97 -4.31
C LEU A 113 -6.09 -11.47 -4.25
N SER A 114 -5.09 -12.23 -3.85
CA SER A 114 -5.17 -13.67 -3.59
C SER A 114 -4.52 -14.02 -2.25
N ARG A 115 -4.97 -15.10 -1.61
CA ARG A 115 -4.28 -15.68 -0.45
C ARG A 115 -3.01 -16.46 -0.84
N THR A 116 -2.87 -16.84 -2.11
CA THR A 116 -1.66 -17.46 -2.65
C THR A 116 -0.99 -16.55 -3.68
N ARG A 117 0.24 -16.89 -4.10
CA ARG A 117 1.03 -16.10 -5.07
C ARG A 117 0.43 -16.12 -6.48
N ASP A 118 -0.51 -17.02 -6.73
CA ASP A 118 -1.26 -17.18 -7.95
C ASP A 118 -2.77 -17.10 -7.65
N LEU A 119 -3.59 -17.05 -8.71
CA LEU A 119 -5.04 -17.09 -8.58
C LEU A 119 -5.63 -17.69 -9.83
N ASP A 120 -6.50 -18.68 -9.67
CA ASP A 120 -7.15 -19.33 -10.80
C ASP A 120 -7.91 -18.33 -11.66
N LYS A 121 -7.85 -18.55 -12.97
CA LYS A 121 -8.46 -17.68 -13.98
C LYS A 121 -9.95 -17.44 -13.71
N ILE A 122 -10.67 -18.44 -13.18
CA ILE A 122 -12.08 -18.31 -12.85
C ILE A 122 -12.34 -17.19 -11.83
N TYR A 123 -11.50 -17.04 -10.81
CA TYR A 123 -11.63 -15.97 -9.82
C TYR A 123 -11.19 -14.63 -10.39
N VAL A 124 -10.13 -14.61 -11.20
CA VAL A 124 -9.68 -13.39 -11.90
C VAL A 124 -10.80 -12.84 -12.79
N ASP A 125 -11.41 -13.69 -13.61
CA ASP A 125 -12.52 -13.31 -14.50
C ASP A 125 -13.75 -12.88 -13.72
N LYS A 126 -14.06 -13.56 -12.61
CA LYS A 126 -15.16 -13.19 -11.71
C LYS A 126 -14.96 -11.77 -11.15
N ILE A 127 -13.74 -11.44 -10.71
CA ILE A 127 -13.44 -10.10 -10.17
C ILE A 127 -13.48 -9.05 -11.27
N ARG A 128 -12.88 -9.31 -12.44
CA ARG A 128 -12.90 -8.39 -13.59
C ARG A 128 -14.31 -8.10 -14.09
N THR A 129 -15.16 -9.12 -14.16
CA THR A 129 -16.57 -8.97 -14.55
C THR A 129 -17.32 -8.07 -13.56
N ARG A 130 -17.10 -8.26 -12.26
CA ARG A 130 -17.67 -7.39 -11.23
C ARG A 130 -17.12 -5.97 -11.31
N LEU A 131 -15.84 -5.80 -11.60
CA LEU A 131 -15.19 -4.50 -11.73
C LEU A 131 -15.74 -3.70 -12.91
N ALA A 132 -15.96 -4.34 -14.06
CA ALA A 132 -16.55 -3.72 -15.25
C ALA A 132 -17.95 -3.14 -14.98
N SER A 133 -18.71 -3.73 -14.05
CA SER A 133 -20.02 -3.19 -13.63
C SER A 133 -19.94 -1.83 -12.91
N TYR A 134 -18.73 -1.41 -12.49
CA TYR A 134 -18.47 -0.11 -11.87
C TYR A 134 -17.81 0.90 -12.83
N SER A 135 -17.84 0.65 -14.14
CA SER A 135 -17.24 1.51 -15.18
C SER A 135 -15.74 1.72 -15.02
N VAL A 136 -15.05 0.80 -14.34
CA VAL A 136 -13.59 0.72 -14.32
C VAL A 136 -13.17 -0.25 -15.40
N ASP A 137 -12.34 0.20 -16.34
CA ASP A 137 -11.88 -0.64 -17.43
C ASP A 137 -11.00 -1.80 -16.89
N PRO A 138 -11.44 -3.07 -17.03
CA PRO A 138 -10.66 -4.21 -16.58
C PRO A 138 -9.36 -4.43 -17.39
N PHE A 139 -9.20 -3.79 -18.56
CA PHE A 139 -8.02 -3.89 -19.41
C PHE A 139 -6.86 -2.99 -18.93
N ASP A 140 -7.11 -2.05 -18.03
CA ASP A 140 -6.07 -1.20 -17.41
C ASP A 140 -5.33 -1.90 -16.26
N LEU A 141 -5.62 -3.18 -16.01
CA LEU A 141 -4.99 -3.98 -14.95
C LEU A 141 -3.69 -4.63 -15.43
N SER A 142 -2.56 -4.18 -14.86
CA SER A 142 -1.27 -4.83 -15.03
C SER A 142 -1.19 -6.11 -14.20
N ILE A 143 -0.64 -7.19 -14.77
CA ILE A 143 -0.30 -8.41 -14.03
C ILE A 143 0.91 -8.11 -13.14
N VAL A 144 0.83 -8.49 -11.87
CA VAL A 144 1.94 -8.39 -10.93
C VAL A 144 2.64 -9.73 -10.84
N ASN A 145 3.94 -9.76 -11.19
CA ASN A 145 4.72 -10.98 -11.11
C ASN A 145 5.03 -11.34 -9.66
N GLN A 146 4.61 -12.54 -9.23
CA GLN A 146 4.85 -13.12 -7.90
C GLN A 146 5.87 -14.28 -7.92
N THR A 147 6.55 -14.50 -9.06
CA THR A 147 7.56 -15.55 -9.24
C THR A 147 8.92 -15.06 -8.79
N GLY A 148 9.72 -15.94 -8.15
CA GLY A 148 11.07 -15.60 -7.70
C GLY A 148 11.10 -14.56 -6.57
N CYS A 149 9.96 -14.27 -5.94
CA CYS A 149 9.88 -13.35 -4.82
C CYS A 149 10.55 -13.94 -3.58
N PRO A 150 11.32 -13.12 -2.83
CA PRO A 150 11.97 -13.57 -1.61
C PRO A 150 10.99 -14.21 -0.64
N LYS A 151 11.49 -15.14 0.18
CA LYS A 151 10.72 -15.69 1.28
C LYS A 151 10.79 -14.77 2.50
N GLU A 152 9.76 -14.82 3.32
CA GLU A 152 9.72 -14.13 4.61
C GLU A 152 10.95 -14.53 5.46
N GLY A 153 11.74 -13.54 5.87
CA GLY A 153 12.97 -13.76 6.64
C GLY A 153 14.26 -13.91 5.83
N GLU A 154 14.21 -13.83 4.50
CA GLU A 154 15.42 -13.68 3.68
C GLU A 154 15.93 -12.23 3.71
N ALA A 155 17.26 -12.04 3.70
CA ALA A 155 17.92 -10.74 3.88
C ALA A 155 17.34 -9.63 2.97
N GLY A 156 16.62 -8.68 3.58
CA GLY A 156 15.95 -7.57 2.89
C GLY A 156 14.52 -7.87 2.42
N TRP A 157 13.86 -8.89 2.99
CA TRP A 157 12.42 -9.15 2.86
C TRP A 157 11.85 -9.47 4.25
N ASN A 158 11.78 -8.43 5.07
CA ASN A 158 11.23 -8.51 6.40
C ASN A 158 9.81 -7.95 6.34
N ILE A 159 8.81 -8.84 6.28
CA ILE A 159 7.46 -8.44 6.69
C ILE A 159 7.60 -8.16 8.19
N HIS A 160 7.63 -6.88 8.59
CA HIS A 160 7.67 -6.53 10.00
C HIS A 160 6.29 -6.78 10.60
N ILE A 161 5.97 -8.05 10.82
CA ILE A 161 4.84 -8.50 11.65
C ILE A 161 5.29 -8.39 13.09
N ASP A 162 5.40 -7.16 13.59
CA ASP A 162 5.72 -6.95 15.00
C ASP A 162 4.56 -6.19 15.67
N PRO A 163 3.68 -6.89 16.42
CA PRO A 163 2.62 -6.25 17.18
C PRO A 163 3.16 -5.20 18.19
N ASP A 164 4.42 -5.29 18.61
CA ASP A 164 5.05 -4.34 19.54
C ASP A 164 5.64 -3.11 18.83
N THR A 165 5.82 -3.14 17.50
CA THR A 165 6.08 -1.92 16.70
C THR A 165 4.89 -0.96 16.76
N PHE A 166 3.69 -1.48 17.04
CA PHE A 166 2.46 -0.69 17.15
C PHE A 166 2.21 -0.15 18.57
N SER A 167 3.12 -0.37 19.53
CA SER A 167 3.03 0.33 20.82
C SER A 167 3.23 1.85 20.61
N THR A 168 2.44 2.67 21.30
CA THR A 168 2.49 4.14 21.21
C THR A 168 3.89 4.74 21.42
N ARG A 169 4.80 4.01 22.09
CA ARG A 169 6.22 4.37 22.27
C ARG A 169 7.09 4.11 21.04
N ASN A 170 6.85 3.05 20.28
CA ASN A 170 7.64 2.72 19.09
C ASN A 170 7.23 3.54 17.87
N ILE A 171 5.94 3.85 17.76
CA ILE A 171 5.42 4.87 16.87
C ILE A 171 6.10 6.23 17.16
N ALA A 172 6.24 6.62 18.43
CA ALA A 172 6.97 7.83 18.83
C ALA A 172 8.48 7.80 18.49
N ASN A 173 9.14 6.63 18.60
CA ASN A 173 10.55 6.49 18.22
C ASN A 173 10.76 6.47 16.70
N ALA A 174 9.85 5.90 15.92
CA ALA A 174 9.83 6.02 14.46
C ALA A 174 9.58 7.47 14.04
N PHE A 175 8.68 8.19 14.73
CA PHE A 175 8.48 9.62 14.58
C PHE A 175 9.73 10.44 14.94
N ARG A 176 10.49 10.04 15.97
CA ARG A 176 11.73 10.71 16.39
C ARG A 176 12.87 10.49 15.39
N LYS A 177 13.04 9.26 14.88
CA LYS A 177 14.01 8.95 13.81
C LYS A 177 13.67 9.66 12.48
N ALA A 178 12.39 9.77 12.15
CA ALA A 178 11.95 10.58 11.00
C ALA A 178 12.18 12.08 11.24
N GLY A 179 11.99 12.57 12.47
CA GLY A 179 12.30 13.95 12.86
C GLY A 179 13.79 14.29 12.79
N GLU A 180 14.65 13.37 13.25
CA GLU A 180 16.12 13.50 13.15
C GLU A 180 16.59 13.46 11.68
N ALA A 181 16.00 12.61 10.83
CA ALA A 181 16.34 12.54 9.40
C ALA A 181 15.83 13.74 8.56
N ILE A 182 14.80 14.45 9.02
CA ILE A 182 14.31 15.68 8.39
C ILE A 182 15.11 16.91 8.86
N GLY A 183 15.60 16.89 10.10
CA GLY A 183 16.40 17.99 10.68
C GLY A 183 17.66 18.31 9.87
N ASP A 184 18.44 17.29 9.52
CA ASP A 184 19.71 17.49 8.81
C ASP A 184 19.52 17.91 7.33
N GLY A 185 18.40 17.52 6.71
CA GLY A 185 18.11 17.84 5.30
C GLY A 185 17.46 19.20 5.08
N PHE A 186 16.65 19.66 6.03
CA PHE A 186 15.94 20.93 5.92
C PHE A 186 16.85 22.14 6.20
N GLU A 187 17.81 22.01 7.14
CA GLU A 187 18.80 23.07 7.39
C GLU A 187 19.76 23.28 6.20
N ALA A 188 20.13 22.20 5.49
CA ALA A 188 20.98 22.29 4.30
C ALA A 188 20.26 23.00 3.12
N ALA A 189 18.98 22.72 2.91
CA ALA A 189 18.19 23.35 1.84
C ALA A 189 17.84 24.81 2.15
N VAL A 190 17.55 25.15 3.41
CA VAL A 190 17.23 26.52 3.83
C VAL A 190 18.48 27.43 3.80
N ASN A 191 19.67 26.90 4.14
CA ASN A 191 20.91 27.67 4.05
C ASN A 191 21.45 27.79 2.61
N ALA A 192 21.23 26.81 1.74
CA ALA A 192 21.57 26.91 0.32
C ALA A 192 20.67 27.92 -0.43
N GLY A 193 19.38 27.97 -0.11
CA GLY A 193 18.42 28.89 -0.73
C GLY A 193 18.63 30.37 -0.38
N LYS A 194 19.23 30.68 0.79
CA LYS A 194 19.52 32.06 1.19
C LYS A 194 20.76 32.67 0.51
N LYS A 195 21.57 31.90 -0.21
CA LYS A 195 22.85 32.38 -0.78
C LYS A 195 22.81 32.72 -2.28
N VAL A 196 21.66 32.60 -2.95
CA VAL A 196 21.57 32.70 -4.44
C VAL A 196 20.77 33.95 -4.93
N HIS A 197 20.37 34.86 -4.04
CA HIS A 197 19.81 36.15 -4.46
C HIS A 197 20.53 37.32 -3.77
N LEU A 198 21.65 37.75 -4.36
CA LEU A 198 22.21 39.09 -4.23
C LEU A 198 23.32 39.25 -5.27
N PHE A 199 22.93 39.60 -6.50
CA PHE A 199 23.60 40.52 -7.42
C PHE A 199 22.58 41.01 -8.45
#